data_AF-A0A183G561-F1
#
_entry.id   AF-A0A183G561-F1
#
_cell.length_a   1.000
_cell.length_b   1.000
_cell.length_c   1.000
_cell.angle_alpha   90.00
_cell.angle_beta   90.00
_cell.angle_gamma   90.00
#
_symmetry.space_group_name_H-M   'P 1'
#
loop_
_entity.id
_entity.type
_entity.pdbx_description
1 polymer ?
#
loop_
_entity_poly.entity_id
_entity_poly.type
_entity_poly.pdbx_seq_one_letter_code
_entity_poly.pdbx_strand_id
1 'polypeptide(L)'
;MKAEEATVDEPGSSSIQVHYISGNFLIFSKRDATRLEDELHILPKAVFGSEDEESYCLSPEQVLLLVQHGYAEVVVRSSAAASSESYRRLHQYDIPVPCSREFRARQLVYHDLWSRGYYLTSGEQFGVAWLVYEGLPGDVHATFMVDFHLNDSSPSLMNLIALVRIAVQAKKTMVLAVVSPDTCRPHYLALDWLRSHAAEE
;
A
#
# COMPACT_ATOMS: atom_id res chain seq x y z
N MET A 1 16.24 -12.34 53.14
CA MET A 1 16.34 -11.08 52.38
C MET A 1 16.08 -11.41 50.93
N LYS A 2 14.85 -11.11 50.46
CA LYS A 2 14.50 -11.15 49.03
C LYS A 2 15.24 -10.01 48.35
N ALA A 3 15.93 -10.28 47.25
CA ALA A 3 16.36 -9.27 46.32
C ALA A 3 15.67 -9.58 44.99
N GLU A 4 14.73 -8.69 44.69
CA GLU A 4 13.93 -8.52 43.48
C GLU A 4 14.74 -8.80 42.20
N GLU A 5 14.28 -9.78 41.40
CA GLU A 5 14.61 -9.83 39.97
C GLU A 5 13.93 -8.64 39.31
N ALA A 6 14.75 -7.68 38.85
CA ALA A 6 14.31 -6.62 37.97
C ALA A 6 13.90 -7.27 36.64
N THR A 7 12.58 -7.37 36.41
CA THR A 7 12.00 -7.64 35.10
C THR A 7 12.45 -6.56 34.13
N VAL A 8 13.33 -6.93 33.21
CA VAL A 8 13.67 -6.13 32.05
C VAL A 8 12.41 -6.06 31.18
N ASP A 9 11.75 -4.90 31.18
CA ASP A 9 10.71 -4.58 30.21
C ASP A 9 11.31 -4.63 28.80
N GLU A 10 10.96 -5.67 28.02
CA GLU A 10 11.17 -5.66 26.58
C GLU A 10 10.16 -4.69 25.94
N PRO A 11 10.57 -3.79 25.02
CA PRO A 11 9.63 -2.99 24.25
C PRO A 11 9.03 -3.86 23.12
N GLY A 12 8.23 -4.85 23.49
CA GLY A 12 7.48 -5.70 22.57
C GLY A 12 6.21 -5.00 22.08
N SER A 13 6.34 -4.05 21.13
CA SER A 13 5.20 -3.77 20.27
C SER A 13 5.01 -5.00 19.38
N SER A 14 4.01 -5.82 19.69
CA SER A 14 3.74 -7.09 18.98
C SER A 14 3.69 -6.86 17.46
N SER A 15 4.62 -7.50 16.73
CA SER A 15 4.64 -7.48 15.27
C SER A 15 3.37 -8.13 14.71
N ILE A 16 2.78 -7.51 13.69
CA ILE A 16 1.53 -7.97 13.08
C ILE A 16 1.79 -9.26 12.29
N GLN A 17 1.00 -10.30 12.54
CA GLN A 17 1.12 -11.56 11.81
C GLN A 17 0.29 -11.50 10.52
N VAL A 18 0.97 -11.60 9.38
CA VAL A 18 0.35 -11.65 8.04
C VAL A 18 0.41 -13.08 7.51
N HIS A 19 -0.74 -13.68 7.26
CA HIS A 19 -0.84 -15.05 6.77
C HIS A 19 -0.86 -15.06 5.24
N TYR A 20 0.07 -15.77 4.62
CA TYR A 20 0.04 -16.00 3.17
C TYR A 20 -0.70 -17.31 2.86
N ILE A 21 -1.91 -17.18 2.29
CA ILE A 21 -2.84 -18.28 2.01
C ILE A 21 -3.36 -18.14 0.58
N SER A 22 -3.13 -19.17 -0.24
CA SER A 22 -3.68 -19.26 -1.61
C SER A 22 -3.41 -18.02 -2.48
N GLY A 23 -2.23 -17.41 -2.36
CA GLY A 23 -1.84 -16.22 -3.13
C GLY A 23 -2.24 -14.88 -2.50
N ASN A 24 -2.89 -14.88 -1.34
CA ASN A 24 -3.34 -13.67 -0.66
C ASN A 24 -2.61 -13.48 0.67
N PHE A 25 -2.40 -12.22 1.05
CA PHE A 25 -1.86 -11.85 2.36
C PHE A 25 -3.00 -11.39 3.25
N LEU A 26 -3.23 -12.10 4.35
CA LEU A 26 -4.41 -11.92 5.20
C LEU A 26 -4.01 -11.61 6.64
N ILE A 27 -4.82 -10.74 7.28
CA ILE A 27 -4.81 -10.46 8.70
C ILE A 27 -6.19 -10.85 9.24
N PHE A 28 -6.21 -11.51 10.40
CA PHE A 28 -7.44 -12.01 11.06
C PHE A 28 -7.77 -11.26 12.36
N SER A 29 -7.07 -10.17 12.62
CA SER A 29 -7.18 -9.37 13.85
C SER A 29 -7.72 -8.00 13.50
N LYS A 30 -8.96 -7.70 13.93
CA LYS A 30 -9.56 -6.37 13.80
C LYS A 30 -8.73 -5.29 14.49
N ARG A 31 -8.14 -5.62 15.65
CA ARG A 31 -7.23 -4.73 16.37
C ARG A 31 -6.03 -4.35 15.49
N ASP A 32 -5.40 -5.31 14.82
CA ASP A 32 -4.25 -5.02 13.97
C ASP A 32 -4.67 -4.27 12.71
N ALA A 33 -5.84 -4.59 12.14
CA ALA A 33 -6.38 -3.83 11.00
C ALA A 33 -6.62 -2.36 11.35
N THR A 34 -7.25 -2.06 12.48
CA THR A 34 -7.44 -0.68 12.97
C THR A 34 -6.11 0.01 13.25
N ARG A 35 -5.13 -0.71 13.84
CA ARG A 35 -3.78 -0.20 14.07
C ARG A 35 -3.07 0.17 12.76
N LEU A 36 -3.21 -0.64 11.71
CA LEU A 36 -2.65 -0.34 10.39
C LEU A 36 -3.22 0.95 9.81
N GLU A 37 -4.52 1.18 9.98
CA GLU A 37 -5.22 2.36 9.48
C GLU A 37 -4.86 3.63 10.26
N ASP A 38 -4.95 3.57 11.58
CA ASP A 38 -4.81 4.74 12.45
C ASP A 38 -3.36 5.16 12.68
N GLU A 39 -2.46 4.19 12.88
CA GLU A 39 -1.05 4.48 13.23
C GLU A 39 -0.13 4.46 12.02
N LEU A 40 -0.42 3.60 11.03
CA LEU A 40 0.48 3.35 9.91
C LEU A 40 -0.08 3.82 8.57
N HIS A 41 -1.25 4.47 8.50
CA HIS A 41 -1.85 4.95 7.24
C HIS A 41 -1.98 3.88 6.14
N ILE A 42 -2.12 2.61 6.53
CA ILE A 42 -2.30 1.47 5.63
C ILE A 42 -3.75 1.03 5.74
N LEU A 43 -4.39 0.79 4.59
CA LEU A 43 -5.80 0.44 4.52
C LEU A 43 -5.95 -1.01 4.06
N PRO A 44 -6.14 -1.96 4.99
CA PRO A 44 -6.46 -3.34 4.66
C PRO A 44 -7.84 -3.44 4.01
N LYS A 45 -7.98 -4.27 2.98
CA LYS A 45 -9.27 -4.50 2.33
C LYS A 45 -10.01 -5.63 3.02
N ALA A 46 -11.16 -5.36 3.63
CA ALA A 46 -12.03 -6.42 4.17
C ALA A 46 -12.49 -7.37 3.04
N VAL A 47 -12.37 -8.70 3.25
CA VAL A 47 -12.71 -9.73 2.24
C VAL A 47 -13.88 -10.60 2.67
N PHE A 48 -13.83 -11.13 3.89
CA PHE A 48 -14.87 -12.00 4.45
C PHE A 48 -15.21 -11.52 5.86
N GLY A 49 -16.51 -11.55 6.21
CA GLY A 49 -16.98 -11.28 7.57
C GLY A 49 -18.43 -11.72 7.75
N SER A 50 -18.65 -12.77 8.55
CA SER A 50 -19.77 -12.76 9.52
C SER A 50 -19.38 -11.82 10.67
N GLU A 51 -20.31 -11.46 11.55
CA GLU A 51 -20.05 -10.52 12.67
C GLU A 51 -18.83 -10.91 13.55
N ASP A 52 -18.39 -12.18 13.52
CA ASP A 52 -17.35 -12.73 14.40
C ASP A 52 -15.99 -13.09 13.72
N GLU A 53 -15.89 -13.18 12.38
CA GLU A 53 -14.64 -13.57 11.69
C GLU A 53 -14.32 -12.66 10.48
N GLU A 54 -13.99 -11.40 10.75
CA GLU A 54 -13.50 -10.48 9.73
C GLU A 54 -12.04 -10.78 9.34
N SER A 55 -11.80 -10.92 8.03
CA SER A 55 -10.45 -11.04 7.46
C SER A 55 -10.15 -9.86 6.54
N TYR A 56 -8.91 -9.38 6.64
CA TYR A 56 -8.43 -8.23 5.90
C TYR A 56 -7.28 -8.62 4.98
N CYS A 57 -7.37 -8.24 3.71
CA CYS A 57 -6.36 -8.51 2.72
C CYS A 57 -5.43 -7.30 2.54
N LEU A 58 -4.14 -7.60 2.48
CA LEU A 58 -3.10 -6.65 2.16
C LEU A 58 -2.57 -6.87 0.74
N SER A 59 -2.26 -5.77 0.06
CA SER A 59 -1.55 -5.83 -1.21
C SER A 59 -0.08 -6.20 -1.00
N PRO A 60 0.61 -6.76 -2.01
CA PRO A 60 2.03 -7.04 -1.93
C PRO A 60 2.87 -5.81 -1.54
N GLU A 61 2.45 -4.62 -1.96
CA GLU A 61 3.13 -3.36 -1.63
C GLU A 61 3.06 -3.03 -0.14
N GLN A 62 1.86 -3.18 0.44
CA GLN A 62 1.61 -2.99 1.87
C GLN A 62 2.44 -3.96 2.71
N VAL A 63 2.42 -5.24 2.33
CA VAL A 63 3.17 -6.28 3.06
C VAL A 63 4.66 -6.02 3.03
N LEU A 64 5.21 -5.73 1.86
CA LEU A 64 6.64 -5.51 1.72
C LEU A 64 7.08 -4.27 2.53
N LEU A 65 6.27 -3.21 2.53
CA LEU A 65 6.52 -2.01 3.33
C LEU A 65 6.50 -2.34 4.83
N LEU A 66 5.47 -3.03 5.32
CA LEU A 66 5.33 -3.40 6.72
C LEU A 66 6.49 -4.26 7.21
N VAL A 67 6.89 -5.25 6.43
CA VAL A 67 8.02 -6.13 6.77
C VAL A 67 9.34 -5.36 6.75
N GLN A 68 9.56 -4.49 5.75
CA GLN A 68 10.78 -3.68 5.65
C GLN A 68 11.01 -2.77 6.85
N HIS A 69 9.93 -2.23 7.43
CA HIS A 69 9.98 -1.38 8.62
C HIS A 69 9.83 -2.14 9.95
N GLY A 70 9.70 -3.47 9.90
CA GLY A 70 9.60 -4.32 11.10
C GLY A 70 8.24 -4.29 11.79
N TYR A 71 7.18 -3.81 11.13
CA TYR A 71 5.82 -3.77 11.68
C TYR A 71 5.08 -5.10 11.55
N ALA A 72 5.47 -5.96 10.61
CA ALA A 72 4.81 -7.22 10.35
C ALA A 72 5.78 -8.37 10.05
N GLU A 73 5.33 -9.60 10.33
CA GLU A 73 5.98 -10.84 9.94
C GLU A 73 5.03 -11.68 9.08
N VAL A 74 5.53 -12.28 8.01
CA VAL A 74 4.73 -13.14 7.13
C VAL A 74 4.86 -14.60 7.53
N VAL A 75 3.72 -15.27 7.70
CA VAL A 75 3.62 -16.69 8.07
C VAL A 75 2.88 -17.50 7.01
N VAL A 76 3.32 -18.75 6.82
CA VAL A 76 2.68 -19.73 5.92
C VAL A 76 2.32 -20.98 6.72
N ARG A 77 1.19 -21.60 6.39
CA ARG A 77 0.79 -22.88 6.99
C ARG A 77 1.80 -23.97 6.60
N SER A 78 2.39 -24.61 7.61
CA SER A 78 3.29 -25.74 7.41
C SER A 78 2.47 -26.99 7.09
N SER A 79 2.77 -27.65 5.97
CA SER A 79 2.12 -28.90 5.57
C SER A 79 2.62 -30.13 6.34
N ALA A 80 3.62 -29.97 7.22
CA ALA A 80 4.35 -31.08 7.82
C ALA A 80 3.70 -31.70 9.08
N ALA A 81 2.63 -31.12 9.64
CA ALA A 81 1.95 -31.65 10.81
C ALA A 81 0.43 -31.72 10.58
N ALA A 82 -0.07 -32.91 10.28
CA ALA A 82 -1.49 -33.16 10.03
C ALA A 82 -2.39 -33.00 11.28
N SER A 83 -1.83 -32.70 12.45
CA SER A 83 -2.55 -32.63 13.73
C SER A 83 -2.28 -31.37 14.58
N SER A 84 -1.50 -30.42 14.08
CA SER A 84 -1.31 -29.11 14.76
C SER A 84 -1.10 -28.03 13.71
N GLU A 85 -1.88 -26.95 13.82
CA GLU A 85 -1.75 -25.75 12.98
C GLU A 85 -0.39 -25.09 13.23
N SER A 86 0.64 -25.63 12.58
CA SER A 86 1.99 -25.10 12.67
C SER A 86 2.19 -24.07 11.56
N TYR A 87 2.51 -22.84 11.96
CA TYR A 87 2.85 -21.76 11.05
C TYR A 87 4.37 -21.60 11.00
N ARG A 88 4.92 -21.40 9.81
CA ARG A 88 6.34 -21.08 9.61
C ARG A 88 6.47 -19.62 9.18
N ARG A 89 7.35 -18.89 9.85
CA ARG A 89 7.75 -17.53 9.47
C ARG A 89 8.62 -17.54 8.21
N LEU A 90 8.33 -16.64 7.29
CA LEU A 90 9.14 -16.40 6.10
C LEU A 90 10.23 -15.37 6.41
N HIS A 91 11.43 -15.58 5.86
CA HIS A 91 12.39 -14.49 5.79
C HIS A 91 11.92 -13.46 4.75
N GLN A 92 12.37 -12.22 4.90
CA GLN A 92 11.99 -11.11 4.02
C GLN A 92 12.17 -11.42 2.52
N TYR A 93 13.25 -12.12 2.17
CA TYR A 93 13.56 -12.51 0.78
C TYR A 93 12.72 -13.69 0.25
N ASP A 94 12.04 -14.41 1.14
CA ASP A 94 11.19 -15.56 0.79
C ASP A 94 9.71 -15.16 0.62
N ILE A 95 9.37 -13.89 0.87
CA ILE A 95 8.00 -13.41 0.75
C ILE A 95 7.59 -13.47 -0.74
N PRO A 96 6.48 -14.13 -1.08
CA PRO A 96 6.07 -14.36 -2.47
C PRO A 96 5.40 -13.11 -3.06
N VAL A 97 6.20 -12.08 -3.33
CA VAL A 97 5.81 -10.87 -4.06
C VAL A 97 6.36 -10.89 -5.49
N PRO A 98 5.76 -10.17 -6.45
CA PRO A 98 6.33 -10.04 -7.78
C PRO A 98 7.75 -9.47 -7.74
N CYS A 99 8.67 -10.03 -8.52
CA CYS A 99 10.06 -9.55 -8.59
C CYS A 99 10.35 -8.69 -9.83
N SER A 100 9.31 -8.29 -10.56
CA SER A 100 9.45 -7.53 -11.82
C SER A 100 9.92 -6.10 -11.59
N ARG A 101 10.46 -5.48 -12.64
CA ARG A 101 10.91 -4.09 -12.59
C ARG A 101 9.74 -3.13 -12.35
N GLU A 102 8.60 -3.42 -12.95
CA GLU A 102 7.36 -2.66 -12.80
C GLU A 102 6.89 -2.70 -11.35
N PHE A 103 6.94 -3.88 -10.70
CA PHE A 103 6.58 -3.99 -9.29
C PHE A 103 7.54 -3.21 -8.39
N ARG A 104 8.85 -3.22 -8.67
CA ARG A 104 9.82 -2.41 -7.90
C ARG A 104 9.54 -0.92 -8.03
N ALA A 105 9.24 -0.45 -9.25
CA ALA A 105 8.88 0.96 -9.48
C ALA A 105 7.57 1.31 -8.77
N ARG A 106 6.57 0.43 -8.85
CA ARG A 106 5.30 0.56 -8.13
C ARG A 106 5.53 0.66 -6.61
N GLN A 107 6.40 -0.18 -6.06
CA GLN A 107 6.74 -0.17 -4.64
C GLN A 107 7.44 1.12 -4.21
N LEU A 108 8.36 1.64 -5.04
CA LEU A 108 9.06 2.90 -4.74
C LEU A 108 8.08 4.07 -4.65
N VAL A 109 7.11 4.15 -5.57
CA VAL A 109 6.09 5.22 -5.53
C VAL A 109 5.15 5.05 -4.34
N TYR A 110 4.71 3.82 -4.06
CA TYR A 110 3.87 3.52 -2.91
C TYR A 110 4.54 3.94 -1.59
N HIS A 111 5.79 3.53 -1.40
CA HIS A 111 6.58 3.84 -0.21
C HIS A 111 6.82 5.35 -0.07
N ASP A 112 7.18 6.05 -1.15
CA ASP A 112 7.43 7.49 -1.11
C ASP A 112 6.15 8.27 -0.71
N LEU A 113 5.01 7.95 -1.32
CA LEU A 113 3.73 8.58 -0.97
C LEU A 113 3.30 8.26 0.46
N TRP A 114 3.40 7.00 0.87
CA TRP A 114 3.12 6.58 2.26
C TRP A 114 4.01 7.32 3.26
N SER A 115 5.30 7.45 2.98
CA SER A 115 6.26 8.13 3.85
C SER A 115 5.98 9.63 4.02
N ARG A 116 5.23 10.23 3.09
CA ARG A 116 4.74 11.61 3.17
C ARG A 116 3.45 11.75 3.96
N GLY A 117 2.90 10.65 4.50
CA GLY A 117 1.68 10.64 5.31
C GLY A 117 0.38 10.56 4.53
N TYR A 118 0.43 10.21 3.24
CA TYR A 118 -0.79 10.00 2.46
C TYR A 118 -1.41 8.62 2.71
N TYR A 119 -2.73 8.56 2.58
CA TYR A 119 -3.45 7.29 2.47
C TYR A 119 -3.60 6.91 0.99
N LEU A 120 -3.42 5.62 0.69
CA LEU A 120 -3.48 5.10 -0.68
C LEU A 120 -4.51 3.98 -0.77
N THR A 121 -5.41 4.08 -1.75
CA THR A 121 -6.34 2.99 -2.14
C THR A 121 -6.13 2.60 -3.60
N SER A 122 -6.71 1.48 -4.04
CA SER A 122 -6.62 1.05 -5.44
C SER A 122 -7.28 2.06 -6.37
N GLY A 123 -6.55 2.47 -7.42
CA GLY A 123 -7.05 3.36 -8.47
C GLY A 123 -7.62 2.64 -9.69
N GLU A 124 -7.76 1.31 -9.64
CA GLU A 124 -8.09 0.47 -10.80
C GLU A 124 -9.39 0.90 -11.52
N GLN A 125 -10.40 1.31 -10.76
CA GLN A 125 -11.68 1.81 -11.32
C GLN A 125 -11.53 3.11 -12.13
N PHE A 126 -10.45 3.84 -11.94
CA PHE A 126 -10.12 5.08 -12.64
C PHE A 126 -8.98 4.90 -13.65
N GLY A 127 -8.50 3.68 -13.85
CA GLY A 127 -7.39 3.37 -14.76
C GLY A 127 -6.02 3.84 -14.28
N VAL A 128 -5.87 4.16 -12.99
CA VAL A 128 -4.60 4.58 -12.38
C VAL A 128 -4.15 3.59 -11.31
N ALA A 129 -2.89 3.65 -10.91
CA ALA A 129 -2.37 2.76 -9.87
C ALA A 129 -3.02 3.02 -8.50
N TRP A 130 -3.17 4.29 -8.11
CA TRP A 130 -3.71 4.67 -6.79
C TRP A 130 -4.60 5.90 -6.80
N LEU A 131 -5.53 5.92 -5.86
CA LEU A 131 -6.13 7.15 -5.35
C LEU A 131 -5.39 7.55 -4.08
N VAL A 132 -5.06 8.84 -3.97
CA VAL A 132 -4.27 9.37 -2.85
C VAL A 132 -5.07 10.41 -2.09
N TYR A 133 -5.07 10.28 -0.77
CA TYR A 133 -5.87 11.07 0.15
C TYR A 133 -4.97 11.72 1.19
N GLU A 134 -5.29 12.97 1.53
CA GLU A 134 -4.62 13.76 2.58
C GLU A 134 -5.15 13.45 3.99
N GLY A 135 -6.11 12.53 4.10
CA GLY A 135 -6.71 12.05 5.34
C GLY A 135 -7.41 10.71 5.11
N LEU A 136 -8.12 10.23 6.13
CA LEU A 136 -8.79 8.92 6.11
C LEU A 136 -9.83 8.84 4.98
N PRO A 137 -9.72 7.84 4.08
CA PRO A 137 -10.74 7.61 3.06
C PRO A 137 -12.08 7.28 3.69
N GLY A 138 -13.11 8.03 3.31
CA GLY A 138 -14.45 7.98 3.94
C GLY A 138 -14.81 9.34 4.53
N ASP A 139 -13.85 9.99 5.19
CA ASP A 139 -14.00 11.36 5.71
C ASP A 139 -13.65 12.41 4.66
N VAL A 140 -12.64 12.10 3.82
CA VAL A 140 -12.19 12.99 2.74
C VAL A 140 -12.27 12.31 1.37
N HIS A 141 -12.40 13.13 0.34
CA HIS A 141 -12.27 12.67 -1.05
C HIS A 141 -10.80 12.57 -1.46
N ALA A 142 -10.48 11.62 -2.33
CA ALA A 142 -9.13 11.53 -2.91
C ALA A 142 -8.77 12.84 -3.62
N THR A 143 -7.61 13.41 -3.27
CA THR A 143 -7.06 14.65 -3.83
C THR A 143 -6.39 14.35 -5.18
N PHE A 144 -5.64 13.24 -5.25
CA PHE A 144 -4.86 12.89 -6.44
C PHE A 144 -5.27 11.54 -7.04
N MET A 145 -5.21 11.47 -8.36
CA MET A 145 -5.13 10.22 -9.12
C MET A 145 -3.68 10.03 -9.53
N VAL A 146 -3.03 8.96 -9.05
CA VAL A 146 -1.60 8.73 -9.29
C VAL A 146 -1.42 7.48 -10.14
N ASP A 147 -0.72 7.65 -11.25
CA ASP A 147 -0.15 6.54 -12.02
C ASP A 147 1.37 6.66 -12.12
N PHE A 148 2.06 5.57 -12.44
CA PHE A 148 3.52 5.55 -12.51
C PHE A 148 4.04 5.15 -13.88
N HIS A 149 5.25 5.60 -14.19
CA HIS A 149 5.91 5.30 -15.45
C HIS A 149 7.41 5.11 -15.26
N LEU A 150 7.99 4.15 -15.98
CA LEU A 150 9.43 3.97 -16.03
C LEU A 150 10.05 5.00 -16.99
N ASN A 151 11.17 5.60 -16.61
CA ASN A 151 11.81 6.68 -17.37
C ASN A 151 12.26 6.28 -18.79
N ASP A 152 12.52 4.99 -19.04
CA ASP A 152 12.94 4.46 -20.34
C ASP A 152 11.77 4.02 -21.23
N SER A 153 10.53 4.13 -20.74
CA SER A 153 9.32 3.93 -21.52
C SER A 153 8.63 5.28 -21.75
N SER A 154 8.26 5.60 -22.99
CA SER A 154 7.43 6.77 -23.25
C SER A 154 5.96 6.44 -22.99
N PRO A 155 5.24 7.21 -22.15
CA PRO A 155 3.82 6.97 -21.97
C PRO A 155 3.07 7.24 -23.27
N SER A 156 2.05 6.41 -23.55
CA SER A 156 1.12 6.69 -24.64
C SER A 156 0.45 8.04 -24.38
N LEU A 157 0.65 9.01 -25.27
CA LEU A 157 0.02 10.32 -25.16
C LEU A 157 -1.51 10.22 -25.11
N MET A 158 -2.08 9.27 -25.86
CA MET A 158 -3.52 9.01 -25.84
C MET A 158 -3.99 8.52 -24.47
N ASN A 159 -3.22 7.63 -23.82
CA ASN A 159 -3.55 7.18 -22.47
C ASN A 159 -3.44 8.33 -21.48
N LEU A 160 -2.40 9.17 -21.60
CA LEU A 160 -2.22 10.32 -20.73
C LEU A 160 -3.39 11.30 -20.82
N ILE A 161 -3.83 11.63 -22.03
CA ILE A 161 -5.00 12.48 -22.27
C ILE A 161 -6.27 11.84 -21.67
N ALA A 162 -6.45 10.53 -21.83
CA ALA A 162 -7.59 9.82 -21.26
C ALA A 162 -7.60 9.88 -19.71
N LEU A 163 -6.45 9.67 -19.07
CA LEU A 163 -6.30 9.75 -17.62
C LEU A 163 -6.57 11.17 -17.11
N VAL A 164 -6.03 12.20 -17.76
CA VAL A 164 -6.30 13.60 -17.42
C VAL A 164 -7.79 13.91 -17.54
N ARG A 165 -8.46 13.44 -18.61
CA ARG A 165 -9.90 13.62 -18.79
C ARG A 165 -10.71 12.99 -17.65
N ILE A 166 -10.37 11.76 -17.24
CA ILE A 166 -11.04 11.07 -16.13
C ILE A 166 -10.82 11.85 -14.83
N ALA A 167 -9.59 12.29 -14.56
CA ALA A 167 -9.26 13.05 -13.37
C ALA A 167 -10.04 14.37 -13.27
N VAL A 168 -10.11 15.13 -14.38
CA VAL A 168 -10.93 16.36 -14.46
C VAL A 168 -12.40 16.08 -14.19
N GLN A 169 -12.95 14.99 -14.75
CA GLN A 169 -14.34 14.60 -14.52
C GLN A 169 -14.60 14.19 -13.06
N ALA A 170 -13.64 13.49 -12.45
CA ALA A 170 -13.67 13.10 -11.04
C ALA A 170 -13.31 14.25 -10.08
N LYS A 171 -12.98 15.43 -10.61
CA LYS A 171 -12.49 16.61 -9.87
C LYS A 171 -11.26 16.29 -9.00
N LYS A 172 -10.30 15.59 -9.57
CA LYS A 172 -9.03 15.20 -8.96
C LYS A 172 -7.86 15.72 -9.79
N THR A 173 -6.71 15.95 -9.16
CA THR A 173 -5.48 16.26 -9.89
C THR A 173 -4.83 14.97 -10.37
N MET A 174 -4.58 14.87 -11.68
CA MET A 174 -3.80 13.75 -12.23
C MET A 174 -2.32 13.97 -11.94
N VAL A 175 -1.65 12.97 -11.39
CA VAL A 175 -0.22 13.01 -11.09
C VAL A 175 0.47 11.80 -11.71
N LEU A 176 1.52 12.05 -12.47
CA LEU A 176 2.38 11.02 -13.04
C LEU A 176 3.67 10.90 -12.22
N ALA A 177 3.91 9.73 -11.64
CA ALA A 177 5.14 9.40 -10.96
C ALA A 177 6.15 8.77 -11.94
N VAL A 178 7.22 9.49 -12.26
CA VAL A 178 8.30 9.03 -13.13
C VAL A 178 9.39 8.39 -12.28
N VAL A 179 9.67 7.11 -12.53
CA VAL A 179 10.66 6.31 -11.81
C VAL A 179 11.87 6.08 -12.70
N SER A 180 13.02 6.64 -12.30
CA SER A 180 14.31 6.42 -12.95
C SER A 180 15.01 5.21 -12.34
N PRO A 181 15.72 4.37 -13.12
CA PRO A 181 16.58 3.33 -12.55
C PRO A 181 17.75 3.90 -11.73
N ASP A 182 18.12 5.16 -11.97
CA ASP A 182 19.29 5.79 -11.36
C ASP A 182 18.99 6.48 -10.02
N THR A 183 17.70 6.62 -9.67
CA THR A 183 17.29 7.34 -8.46
C THR A 183 16.45 6.45 -7.55
N CYS A 184 16.69 6.55 -6.24
CA CYS A 184 15.84 5.89 -5.23
C CYS A 184 14.58 6.70 -4.89
N ARG A 185 14.28 7.75 -5.66
CA ARG A 185 13.11 8.62 -5.45
C ARG A 185 12.39 8.91 -6.76
N PRO A 186 11.07 8.77 -6.80
CA PRO A 186 10.26 9.13 -7.96
C PRO A 186 10.18 10.66 -8.13
N HIS A 187 10.03 11.11 -9.37
CA HIS A 187 9.69 12.49 -9.71
C HIS A 187 8.21 12.58 -10.05
N TYR A 188 7.53 13.62 -9.59
CA TYR A 188 6.08 13.77 -9.79
C TYR A 188 5.77 14.92 -10.73
N LEU A 189 4.89 14.67 -11.70
CA LEU A 189 4.36 15.66 -12.62
C LEU A 189 2.85 15.79 -12.39
N ALA A 190 2.40 16.96 -11.95
CA ALA A 190 0.98 17.27 -11.92
C ALA A 190 0.51 17.67 -13.32
N LEU A 191 -0.57 17.06 -13.78
CA LEU A 191 -1.15 17.27 -15.10
C LEU A 191 -2.53 17.88 -14.92
N ASP A 192 -2.74 19.04 -15.53
CA ASP A 192 -4.00 19.76 -15.49
C ASP A 192 -4.47 20.09 -16.90
N TRP A 193 -5.79 20.11 -17.08
CA TRP A 193 -6.42 20.52 -18.33
C TRP A 193 -6.55 22.04 -18.36
N LEU A 194 -5.67 22.68 -19.14
CA LEU A 194 -5.72 24.12 -19.35
C LEU A 194 -7.06 24.50 -19.99
N ARG A 195 -7.87 25.27 -19.27
CA ARG A 195 -9.00 25.97 -19.90
C ARG A 195 -8.47 27.28 -20.45
N SER A 196 -8.63 27.49 -21.75
CA SER A 196 -8.45 28.83 -22.32
C SER A 196 -9.55 29.73 -21.74
N HIS A 197 -9.18 30.70 -20.92
CA HIS A 197 -10.06 31.83 -20.67
C HIS A 197 -10.17 32.60 -22.00
N ALA A 198 -11.32 32.53 -22.65
CA ALA A 198 -11.68 33.60 -23.57
C ALA A 198 -11.76 34.86 -22.71
N ALA A 199 -10.89 35.83 -22.96
CA ALA A 199 -11.03 37.15 -22.36
C ALA A 199 -12.41 37.68 -22.78
N GLU A 200 -13.30 37.88 -21.80
CA GLU A 200 -14.49 38.70 -22.03
C GLU A 200 -13.98 40.13 -22.21
N GLU A 201 -14.03 40.62 -23.46
CA GLU A 201 -13.92 42.05 -23.81
C GLU A 201 -15.19 42.82 -23.41
#